data_AF-A0A095ZDW5-F1
#
_entry.id   AF-A0A095ZDW5-F1
#
_cell.length_a   1.000
_cell.length_b   1.000
_cell.length_c   1.000
_cell.angle_alpha   90.00
_cell.angle_beta   90.00
_cell.angle_gamma   90.00
#
_symmetry.space_group_name_H-M   'P 1'
#
loop_
_entity.id
_entity.type
_entity.pdbx_description
1 polymer ?
#
loop_
_entity_poly.entity_id
_entity_poly.type
_entity_poly.pdbx_seq_one_letter_code
_entity_poly.pdbx_strand_id
1 'polypeptide(L)'
;MKKVLPLIICILALIFTSCTKKKSEKLYPVLKYTDNDASYVFINKDNEVKIDKHYDDVLKAFEGDYAVVIENGKVSIINREGEDVLSGIENVYQIKDGLVTVKNKDKTELIDLKTKDVLMTYDYILIGENKIFSYLDGDKWGYRNLDGEKTLAPQFEEAYPFGKNAGVAVKDGKAVIIDGDMNVKETNYTESYKINDETILAREGNRQLLLDLNGEVVNPEVKGDLTEVYGGMYTVFDRKNGELVKKVYTLKGEPVSDEVFTDVRLLGNGFFAANNGELFALYSEKDGRVTDFKYDFLSAESFDVNGGFVMGVSNGVGEILDKNGNLKKTVGENIDSIMKDENLIITSDYGKITYFDQDGNVIEKSPKINPVGTVKMLIDEKDGKNYLFIVSKDTNEKLNASLKSIADRITTEKNVTYDYRLEGDILYATLKAHDKNYPFMVDIYTGEVVDAKAIFIDEAAMKSIVDQKKTEENMQGDVELVCFSFENELKMVLRSDKEYFVDIPRVEIEKYLDLTGGEFFKSLLAPKINK
;
A
#
# COMPACT_ATOMS: atom_id res chain seq x y z
N MET A 1 55.58 -35.48 47.99
CA MET A 1 55.87 -35.65 46.55
C MET A 1 54.54 -35.78 45.82
N LYS A 2 54.01 -34.70 45.22
CA LYS A 2 53.92 -34.44 43.76
C LYS A 2 53.48 -35.66 42.91
N LYS A 3 52.28 -35.58 42.32
CA LYS A 3 51.94 -35.66 40.87
C LYS A 3 50.42 -35.97 40.72
N VAL A 4 49.59 -35.02 40.27
CA VAL A 4 49.18 -34.70 38.86
C VAL A 4 48.08 -35.62 38.31
N LEU A 5 46.94 -35.00 38.00
CA LEU A 5 45.70 -35.47 37.32
C LEU A 5 45.96 -35.83 35.82
N PRO A 6 45.08 -36.56 35.10
CA PRO A 6 43.94 -35.93 34.38
C PRO A 6 42.65 -36.80 34.41
N LEU A 7 41.44 -36.25 34.61
CA LEU A 7 40.62 -35.53 33.62
C LEU A 7 40.31 -36.35 32.34
N ILE A 8 39.39 -37.33 32.41
CA ILE A 8 38.54 -37.81 31.29
C ILE A 8 37.31 -38.50 31.92
N ILE A 9 36.24 -37.75 32.25
CA ILE A 9 34.84 -38.21 32.23
C ILE A 9 33.96 -36.94 32.12
N CYS A 10 33.99 -36.23 30.99
CA CYS A 10 33.04 -35.13 30.73
C CYS A 10 32.90 -34.78 29.23
N ILE A 11 33.20 -35.72 28.32
CA ILE A 11 33.03 -35.53 26.87
C ILE A 11 32.25 -36.73 26.32
N LEU A 12 30.95 -36.77 26.59
CA LEU A 12 30.00 -37.63 25.85
C LEU A 12 28.54 -37.16 25.99
N ALA A 13 28.35 -35.87 26.29
CA ALA A 13 27.13 -35.14 26.01
C ALA A 13 27.50 -34.03 25.00
N LEU A 14 27.98 -34.45 23.82
CA LEU A 14 27.96 -33.60 22.65
C LEU A 14 26.49 -33.41 22.30
N ILE A 15 26.00 -32.26 22.75
CA ILE A 15 24.69 -31.71 22.47
C ILE A 15 24.57 -31.66 20.95
N PHE A 16 23.87 -32.65 20.36
CA PHE A 16 23.21 -32.47 19.08
C PHE A 16 22.06 -31.48 19.31
N THR A 17 22.39 -30.21 19.53
CA THR A 17 21.47 -29.14 19.15
C THR A 17 21.48 -29.17 17.65
N SER A 18 20.50 -29.87 17.06
CA SER A 18 20.07 -29.52 15.72
C SER A 18 19.88 -28.01 15.74
N CYS A 19 20.68 -27.27 14.98
CA CYS A 19 20.38 -25.88 14.64
C CYS A 19 19.11 -25.90 13.78
N THR A 20 17.96 -26.19 14.38
CA THR A 20 16.72 -25.61 13.93
C THR A 20 16.88 -24.14 14.24
N LYS A 21 17.14 -23.30 13.22
CA LYS A 21 17.00 -21.84 13.36
C LYS A 21 15.59 -21.63 13.93
N LYS A 22 15.50 -21.34 15.23
CA LYS A 22 14.23 -20.97 15.86
C LYS A 22 13.78 -19.73 15.11
N LYS A 23 12.69 -19.84 14.34
CA LYS A 23 12.11 -18.71 13.61
C LYS A 23 11.93 -17.59 14.63
N SER A 24 12.50 -16.42 14.36
CA SER A 24 12.39 -15.27 15.26
C SER A 24 10.91 -14.96 15.51
N GLU A 25 10.58 -14.63 16.76
CA GLU A 25 9.22 -14.27 17.16
C GLU A 25 8.77 -13.08 16.33
N LYS A 26 7.60 -13.16 15.68
CA LYS A 26 7.10 -12.04 14.87
C LYS A 26 6.62 -10.90 15.76
N LEU A 27 6.90 -9.68 15.31
CA LEU A 27 6.53 -8.43 15.98
C LEU A 27 5.64 -7.61 15.05
N TYR A 28 4.56 -7.05 15.58
CA TYR A 28 3.56 -6.28 14.84
C TYR A 28 3.56 -4.83 15.31
N PRO A 29 3.64 -3.85 14.41
CA PRO A 29 3.45 -2.45 14.77
C PRO A 29 1.98 -2.23 15.14
N VAL A 30 1.74 -1.67 16.32
CA VAL A 30 0.40 -1.27 16.77
C VAL A 30 0.41 0.17 17.21
N LEU A 31 -0.58 0.91 16.76
CA LEU A 31 -0.76 2.31 17.14
C LEU A 31 -1.31 2.38 18.57
N LYS A 32 -0.57 3.02 19.46
CA LYS A 32 -0.99 3.32 20.83
C LYS A 32 -1.31 4.80 20.95
N TYR A 33 -2.37 5.08 21.70
CA TYR A 33 -2.83 6.43 21.99
C TYR A 33 -2.45 6.81 23.42
N THR A 34 -1.85 7.97 23.58
CA THR A 34 -1.74 8.68 24.86
C THR A 34 -2.75 9.83 24.88
N ASP A 35 -2.84 10.56 26.01
CA ASP A 35 -3.80 11.66 26.13
C ASP A 35 -3.60 12.78 25.09
N ASN A 36 -2.40 12.91 24.48
CA ASN A 36 -2.06 14.00 23.55
C ASN A 36 -1.32 13.55 22.27
N ASP A 37 -1.08 12.25 22.08
CA ASP A 37 -0.23 11.77 20.99
C ASP A 37 -0.58 10.34 20.59
N ALA A 38 -0.28 9.98 19.34
CA ALA A 38 -0.42 8.63 18.81
C ALA A 38 0.91 8.17 18.23
N SER A 39 1.36 7.00 18.64
CA SER A 39 2.66 6.47 18.20
C SER A 39 2.62 4.95 18.11
N TYR A 40 3.47 4.40 17.25
CA TYR A 40 3.60 2.98 17.05
C TYR A 40 4.54 2.35 18.08
N VAL A 41 4.16 1.19 18.59
CA VAL A 41 5.00 0.26 19.37
C VAL A 41 4.94 -1.12 18.72
N PHE A 42 5.84 -2.04 19.09
CA PHE A 42 5.77 -3.41 18.58
C PHE A 42 5.33 -4.41 19.64
N ILE A 43 4.30 -5.20 19.30
CA ILE A 43 3.78 -6.29 20.13
C ILE A 43 4.05 -7.66 19.50
N ASN A 44 4.01 -8.72 20.30
CA ASN A 44 3.93 -10.09 19.77
C ASN A 44 2.46 -10.51 19.53
N LYS A 45 2.28 -11.74 19.04
CA LYS A 45 0.95 -12.34 18.80
C LYS A 45 0.07 -12.49 20.05
N ASP A 46 0.67 -12.46 21.24
CA ASP A 46 0.00 -12.61 22.52
C ASP A 46 -0.36 -11.22 23.13
N ASN A 47 -0.21 -10.15 22.34
CA ASN A 47 -0.42 -8.74 22.73
C ASN A 47 0.54 -8.26 23.84
N GLU A 48 1.70 -8.89 23.97
CA GLU A 48 2.78 -8.42 24.84
C GLU A 48 3.62 -7.40 24.08
N VAL A 49 3.82 -6.21 24.67
CA VAL A 49 4.74 -5.21 24.12
C VAL A 49 6.17 -5.76 24.19
N LYS A 50 6.84 -5.85 23.03
CA LYS A 50 8.22 -6.32 22.89
C LYS A 50 9.19 -5.17 22.65
N ILE A 51 8.75 -4.13 21.95
CA ILE A 51 9.48 -2.88 21.78
C ILE A 51 8.58 -1.75 22.25
N ASP A 52 8.87 -1.23 23.44
CA ASP A 52 8.16 -0.12 24.11
C ASP A 52 8.82 1.24 23.82
N LYS A 53 9.46 1.34 22.64
CA LYS A 53 9.93 2.58 22.06
C LYS A 53 8.83 3.08 21.12
N HIS A 54 8.48 4.36 21.26
CA HIS A 54 7.40 4.99 20.52
C HIS A 54 7.95 5.61 19.22
N TYR A 55 7.35 5.25 18.10
CA TYR A 55 7.71 5.75 16.76
C TYR A 55 6.58 6.58 16.17
N ASP A 56 6.92 7.58 15.37
CA ASP A 56 5.95 8.43 14.67
C ASP A 56 5.22 7.60 13.61
N ASP A 57 5.94 6.72 12.90
CA ASP A 57 5.40 5.81 11.89
C ASP A 57 6.26 4.56 11.70
N VAL A 58 5.72 3.53 11.04
CA VAL A 58 6.41 2.30 10.65
C VAL A 58 6.26 2.10 9.13
N LEU A 59 7.27 2.53 8.38
CA LEU A 59 7.30 2.42 6.91
C LEU A 59 7.39 0.95 6.44
N LYS A 60 8.08 0.11 7.20
CA LYS A 60 8.18 -1.33 6.94
C LYS A 60 8.39 -2.11 8.23
N ALA A 61 7.51 -3.07 8.51
CA ALA A 61 7.64 -3.97 9.63
C ALA A 61 8.85 -4.93 9.48
N PHE A 62 9.06 -5.80 10.47
CA PHE A 62 10.26 -6.64 10.55
C PHE A 62 10.41 -7.63 9.36
N GLU A 63 11.31 -7.32 8.42
CA GLU A 63 11.82 -8.26 7.43
C GLU A 63 13.12 -8.89 7.95
N GLY A 64 13.06 -10.19 8.28
CA GLY A 64 14.17 -10.84 8.97
C GLY A 64 14.35 -10.26 10.37
N ASP A 65 15.42 -9.50 10.60
CA ASP A 65 15.78 -8.94 11.90
C ASP A 65 15.67 -7.41 11.97
N TYR A 66 15.13 -6.77 10.93
CA TYR A 66 15.14 -5.31 10.79
C TYR A 66 13.79 -4.73 10.38
N ALA A 67 13.43 -3.57 10.92
CA ALA A 67 12.27 -2.77 10.54
C ALA A 67 12.69 -1.34 10.17
N VAL A 68 11.88 -0.65 9.36
CA VAL A 68 12.06 0.75 8.97
C VAL A 68 10.97 1.59 9.63
N VAL A 69 11.40 2.59 10.40
CA VAL A 69 10.53 3.42 11.24
C VAL A 69 10.82 4.90 11.02
N ILE A 70 9.85 5.76 11.34
CA ILE A 70 10.05 7.20 11.48
C ILE A 70 10.14 7.51 12.97
N GLU A 71 11.25 8.14 13.36
CA GLU A 71 11.47 8.62 14.72
C GLU A 71 11.92 10.09 14.68
N ASN A 72 11.17 10.95 15.37
CA ASN A 72 11.38 12.40 15.37
C ASN A 72 11.43 12.99 13.95
N GLY A 73 10.52 12.55 13.09
CA GLY A 73 10.42 12.98 11.70
C GLY A 73 11.57 12.51 10.78
N LYS A 74 12.37 11.54 11.21
CA LYS A 74 13.50 11.00 10.43
C LYS A 74 13.39 9.49 10.25
N VAL A 75 13.83 8.99 9.10
CA VAL A 75 13.86 7.55 8.83
C VAL A 75 15.01 6.89 9.57
N SER A 76 14.70 5.79 10.26
CA SER A 76 15.62 4.93 10.99
C SER A 76 15.35 3.45 10.68
N ILE A 77 16.39 2.62 10.80
CA ILE A 77 16.30 1.16 10.72
C ILE A 77 16.63 0.61 12.10
N ILE A 78 15.72 -0.19 12.65
CA ILE A 78 15.83 -0.76 14.00
C ILE A 78 16.00 -2.27 13.95
N ASN A 79 16.65 -2.84 14.97
CA ASN A 79 16.69 -4.29 15.20
C ASN A 79 15.50 -4.77 16.06
N ARG A 80 15.43 -6.08 16.33
CA ARG A 80 14.34 -6.71 17.09
C ARG A 80 14.31 -6.33 18.57
N GLU A 81 15.38 -5.74 19.06
CA GLU A 81 15.51 -5.18 20.39
C GLU A 81 15.03 -3.71 20.45
N GLY A 82 14.71 -3.11 19.29
CA GLY A 82 14.32 -1.70 19.18
C GLY A 82 15.50 -0.72 19.17
N GLU A 83 16.72 -1.23 18.98
CA GLU A 83 17.93 -0.41 18.89
C GLU A 83 18.11 0.12 17.47
N ASP A 84 18.54 1.38 17.36
CA ASP A 84 18.80 2.02 16.07
C ASP A 84 20.07 1.44 15.42
N VAL A 85 19.87 0.71 14.32
CA VAL A 85 20.94 0.14 13.51
C VAL A 85 21.54 1.23 12.63
N LEU A 86 20.68 1.96 11.91
CA LEU A 86 21.01 3.15 11.11
C LEU A 86 19.93 4.22 11.37
N SER A 87 20.32 5.50 11.42
CA SER A 87 19.43 6.61 11.77
C SER A 87 19.69 7.84 10.91
N GLY A 88 18.67 8.69 10.73
CA GLY A 88 18.83 9.94 9.98
C GLY A 88 18.97 9.72 8.48
N ILE A 89 18.33 8.68 7.97
CA ILE A 89 18.35 8.29 6.56
C ILE A 89 17.41 9.22 5.79
N GLU A 90 17.81 9.63 4.58
CA GLU A 90 16.94 10.43 3.69
C GLU A 90 15.83 9.57 3.09
N ASN A 91 16.19 8.40 2.55
CA ASN A 91 15.24 7.43 2.03
C ASN A 91 15.82 6.00 2.05
N VAL A 92 14.97 4.99 2.24
CA VAL A 92 15.29 3.56 2.14
C VAL A 92 14.60 2.99 0.91
N TYR A 93 15.36 2.48 -0.05
CA TYR A 93 14.80 1.90 -1.29
C TYR A 93 14.45 0.43 -1.13
N GLN A 94 15.37 -0.39 -0.60
CA GLN A 94 15.16 -1.82 -0.39
C GLN A 94 15.87 -2.30 0.85
N ILE A 95 15.28 -3.29 1.52
CA ILE A 95 15.92 -4.09 2.55
C ILE A 95 15.69 -5.56 2.20
N LYS A 96 16.76 -6.37 2.22
CA LYS A 96 16.72 -7.79 1.89
C LYS A 96 17.95 -8.51 2.43
N ASP A 97 17.75 -9.65 3.08
CA ASP A 97 18.84 -10.52 3.57
C ASP A 97 19.92 -9.81 4.42
N GLY A 98 19.51 -8.81 5.20
CA GLY A 98 20.42 -8.00 6.03
C GLY A 98 21.22 -6.94 5.26
N LEU A 99 20.91 -6.72 3.99
CA LEU A 99 21.41 -5.63 3.18
C LEU A 99 20.34 -4.55 3.03
N VAL A 100 20.76 -3.29 2.95
CA VAL A 100 19.87 -2.15 2.67
C VAL A 100 20.44 -1.27 1.57
N THR A 101 19.58 -0.76 0.70
CA THR A 101 19.90 0.34 -0.22
C THR A 101 19.27 1.64 0.28
N VAL A 102 20.11 2.64 0.55
CA VAL A 102 19.69 3.95 1.07
C VAL A 102 20.15 5.07 0.15
N LYS A 103 19.36 6.15 0.10
CA LYS A 103 19.76 7.38 -0.59
C LYS A 103 20.78 8.14 0.27
N ASN A 104 21.92 8.47 -0.32
CA ASN A 104 22.91 9.38 0.25
C ASN A 104 23.29 10.44 -0.80
N LYS A 105 22.75 11.66 -0.63
CA LYS A 105 22.86 12.74 -1.62
C LYS A 105 22.29 12.29 -2.97
N ASP A 106 23.08 12.39 -4.04
CA ASP A 106 22.69 12.05 -5.41
C ASP A 106 23.00 10.59 -5.78
N LYS A 107 23.40 9.76 -4.80
CA LYS A 107 23.80 8.36 -5.01
C LYS A 107 23.03 7.44 -4.07
N THR A 108 23.07 6.16 -4.38
CA THR A 108 22.57 5.07 -3.55
C THR A 108 23.73 4.26 -2.97
N GLU A 109 23.67 3.99 -1.67
CA GLU A 109 24.63 3.14 -0.96
C GLU A 109 23.98 1.79 -0.61
N LEU A 110 24.71 0.70 -0.88
CA LEU A 110 24.39 -0.62 -0.36
C LEU A 110 25.15 -0.82 0.96
N ILE A 111 24.44 -1.07 2.04
CA ILE A 111 25.00 -1.20 3.39
C ILE A 111 24.67 -2.58 3.96
N ASP A 112 25.66 -3.22 4.59
CA ASP A 112 25.44 -4.41 5.42
C ASP A 112 24.94 -3.97 6.80
N LEU A 113 23.72 -4.33 7.17
CA LEU A 113 23.09 -3.87 8.41
C LEU A 113 23.71 -4.48 9.68
N LYS A 114 24.50 -5.55 9.55
CA LYS A 114 25.15 -6.20 10.69
C LYS A 114 26.47 -5.52 11.04
N THR A 115 27.28 -5.22 10.03
CA THR A 115 28.60 -4.58 10.16
C THR A 115 28.50 -3.06 10.09
N LYS A 116 27.43 -2.53 9.47
CA LYS A 116 27.20 -1.13 9.12
C LYS A 116 28.18 -0.61 8.05
N ASP A 117 28.85 -1.51 7.34
CA ASP A 117 29.79 -1.15 6.28
C ASP A 117 29.06 -0.80 4.98
N VAL A 118 29.46 0.31 4.35
CA VAL A 118 29.06 0.62 2.96
C VAL A 118 29.82 -0.32 2.03
N LEU A 119 29.08 -1.21 1.37
CA LEU A 119 29.63 -2.23 0.48
C LEU A 119 29.81 -1.72 -0.95
N MET A 120 28.89 -0.89 -1.44
CA MET A 120 28.91 -0.32 -2.79
C MET A 120 28.20 1.04 -2.83
N THR A 121 28.59 1.90 -3.78
CA THR A 121 27.96 3.19 -4.04
C THR A 121 27.85 3.42 -5.54
N TYR A 122 26.65 3.72 -6.02
CA TYR A 122 26.31 3.91 -7.44
C TYR A 122 25.18 4.94 -7.59
N ASP A 123 24.82 5.37 -8.80
CA ASP A 123 23.66 6.25 -9.01
C ASP A 123 22.39 5.59 -8.46
N TYR A 124 22.24 4.29 -8.72
CA TYR A 124 21.17 3.48 -8.15
C TYR A 124 21.60 2.03 -7.96
N ILE A 125 21.04 1.35 -6.96
CA ILE A 125 21.33 -0.06 -6.68
C ILE A 125 20.01 -0.79 -6.41
N LEU A 126 19.82 -1.92 -7.08
CA LEU A 126 18.73 -2.85 -6.85
C LEU A 126 19.29 -4.19 -6.34
N ILE A 127 18.77 -4.67 -5.21
CA ILE A 127 19.14 -5.96 -4.62
C ILE A 127 18.39 -7.08 -5.34
N GLY A 128 19.12 -7.93 -6.05
CA GLY A 128 18.59 -9.16 -6.66
C GLY A 128 18.70 -10.39 -5.74
N GLU A 129 18.41 -11.56 -6.30
CA GLU A 129 18.68 -12.86 -5.71
C GLU A 129 20.17 -13.22 -5.82
N ASN A 130 20.60 -14.23 -5.06
CA ASN A 130 21.97 -14.76 -5.08
C ASN A 130 23.07 -13.71 -4.82
N LYS A 131 22.73 -12.58 -4.18
CA LYS A 131 23.62 -11.42 -3.97
C LYS A 131 24.21 -10.86 -5.27
N ILE A 132 23.42 -10.88 -6.34
CA ILE A 132 23.71 -10.15 -7.58
C ILE A 132 22.86 -8.89 -7.59
N PHE A 133 23.49 -7.75 -7.82
CA PHE A 133 22.88 -6.43 -7.78
C PHE A 133 22.83 -5.86 -9.18
N SER A 134 21.71 -5.25 -9.53
CA SER A 134 21.63 -4.36 -10.69
C SER A 134 22.08 -2.98 -10.22
N TYR A 135 22.99 -2.35 -10.95
CA TYR A 135 23.52 -1.04 -10.57
C TYR A 135 23.49 -0.09 -11.75
N LEU A 136 23.11 1.15 -11.49
CA LEU A 136 23.14 2.26 -12.44
C LEU A 136 24.42 3.07 -12.20
N ASP A 137 25.18 3.29 -13.25
CA ASP A 137 26.37 4.16 -13.21
C ASP A 137 26.34 5.07 -14.45
N GLY A 138 26.12 6.37 -14.22
CA GLY A 138 25.76 7.30 -15.27
C GLY A 138 24.34 7.03 -15.81
N ASP A 139 24.24 6.72 -17.09
CA ASP A 139 22.98 6.51 -17.82
C ASP A 139 22.72 5.03 -18.18
N LYS A 140 23.59 4.12 -17.73
CA LYS A 140 23.51 2.69 -18.08
C LYS A 140 23.52 1.81 -16.86
N TRP A 141 22.79 0.70 -16.97
CA TRP A 141 22.73 -0.35 -15.97
C TRP A 141 23.72 -1.47 -16.26
N GLY A 142 24.23 -2.08 -15.20
CA GLY A 142 25.00 -3.32 -15.20
C GLY A 142 24.54 -4.29 -14.11
N TYR A 143 25.19 -5.45 -14.05
CA TYR A 143 24.99 -6.44 -13.00
C TYR A 143 26.30 -6.76 -12.33
N ARG A 144 26.32 -6.90 -11.00
CA ARG A 144 27.51 -7.39 -10.30
C ARG A 144 27.18 -8.11 -9.01
N ASN A 145 28.04 -9.01 -8.55
CA ASN A 145 28.03 -9.48 -7.17
C ASN A 145 28.93 -8.58 -6.28
N LEU A 146 28.94 -8.87 -4.96
CA LEU A 146 29.70 -8.09 -3.97
C LEU A 146 31.21 -8.09 -4.25
N ASP A 147 31.80 -9.26 -4.48
CA ASP A 147 33.26 -9.41 -4.70
C ASP A 147 33.72 -8.94 -6.09
N GLY A 148 32.79 -8.78 -7.05
CA GLY A 148 33.07 -8.36 -8.42
C GLY A 148 33.50 -9.49 -9.36
N GLU A 149 33.56 -10.75 -8.90
CA GLU A 149 33.88 -11.92 -9.74
C GLU A 149 32.86 -12.10 -10.87
N LYS A 150 31.59 -11.80 -10.59
CA LYS A 150 30.52 -11.76 -11.59
C LYS A 150 30.19 -10.31 -11.84
N THR A 151 30.63 -9.77 -12.97
CA THR A 151 30.37 -8.38 -13.36
C THR A 151 30.04 -8.26 -14.85
N LEU A 152 28.87 -7.70 -15.15
CA LEU A 152 28.57 -7.03 -16.40
C LEU A 152 28.68 -5.53 -16.18
N ALA A 153 29.61 -4.91 -16.90
CA ALA A 153 29.78 -3.47 -16.90
C ALA A 153 28.49 -2.76 -17.38
N PRO A 154 28.27 -1.50 -16.98
CA PRO A 154 27.12 -0.71 -17.40
C PRO A 154 27.03 -0.64 -18.91
N GLN A 155 25.96 -1.19 -19.48
CA GLN A 155 25.72 -1.21 -20.92
C GLN A 155 24.23 -1.29 -21.29
N PHE A 156 23.36 -1.51 -20.31
CA PHE A 156 21.93 -1.68 -20.52
C PHE A 156 21.18 -0.36 -20.31
N GLU A 157 20.12 -0.13 -21.07
CA GLU A 157 19.24 1.04 -20.93
C GLU A 157 18.37 0.92 -19.68
N GLU A 158 17.93 -0.30 -19.38
CA GLU A 158 17.16 -0.65 -18.18
C GLU A 158 17.64 -2.01 -17.66
N ALA A 159 17.54 -2.24 -16.35
CA ALA A 159 17.83 -3.52 -15.73
C ALA A 159 16.87 -3.81 -14.56
N TYR A 160 16.29 -5.01 -14.55
CA TYR A 160 15.50 -5.49 -13.42
C TYR A 160 16.40 -6.11 -12.35
N PRO A 161 15.93 -6.22 -11.08
CA PRO A 161 16.63 -6.99 -10.05
C PRO A 161 16.93 -8.40 -10.55
N PHE A 162 18.17 -8.86 -10.36
CA PHE A 162 18.58 -10.20 -10.76
C PHE A 162 17.69 -11.24 -10.06
N GLY A 163 17.15 -12.20 -10.81
CA GLY A 163 16.26 -13.23 -10.28
C GLY A 163 16.97 -14.45 -9.75
N LYS A 164 16.21 -15.39 -9.20
CA LYS A 164 16.76 -16.65 -8.69
C LYS A 164 17.56 -17.42 -9.74
N ASN A 165 17.11 -17.36 -11.00
CA ASN A 165 17.67 -18.12 -12.12
C ASN A 165 18.36 -17.24 -13.18
N ALA A 166 17.88 -16.02 -13.42
CA ALA A 166 18.39 -15.12 -14.46
C ALA A 166 18.13 -13.64 -14.17
N GLY A 167 18.93 -12.77 -14.77
CA GLY A 167 18.69 -11.34 -14.92
C GLY A 167 17.96 -11.02 -16.22
N VAL A 168 17.26 -9.89 -16.24
CA VAL A 168 16.54 -9.38 -17.42
C VAL A 168 16.85 -7.88 -17.55
N ALA A 169 17.28 -7.46 -18.73
CA ALA A 169 17.62 -6.08 -19.02
C ALA A 169 17.18 -5.68 -20.43
N VAL A 170 17.30 -4.39 -20.74
CA VAL A 170 17.02 -3.83 -22.06
C VAL A 170 18.33 -3.34 -22.69
N LYS A 171 18.61 -3.80 -23.91
CA LYS A 171 19.74 -3.36 -24.74
C LYS A 171 19.25 -3.04 -26.14
N ASP A 172 19.55 -1.83 -26.62
CA ASP A 172 19.11 -1.37 -27.94
C ASP A 172 17.59 -1.51 -28.14
N GLY A 173 16.81 -1.18 -27.11
CA GLY A 173 15.35 -1.31 -27.08
C GLY A 173 14.80 -2.75 -27.04
N LYS A 174 15.65 -3.76 -26.87
CA LYS A 174 15.28 -5.18 -26.85
C LYS A 174 15.58 -5.86 -25.53
N ALA A 175 14.75 -6.84 -25.19
CA ALA A 175 14.97 -7.69 -24.02
C ALA A 175 16.26 -8.51 -24.20
N VAL A 176 17.07 -8.56 -23.15
CA VAL A 176 18.18 -9.50 -23.02
C VAL A 176 18.04 -10.30 -21.73
N ILE A 177 18.43 -11.57 -21.78
CA ILE A 177 18.40 -12.47 -20.63
C ILE A 177 19.85 -12.75 -20.22
N ILE A 178 20.14 -12.60 -18.93
CA ILE A 178 21.46 -12.81 -18.36
C ILE A 178 21.42 -14.06 -17.47
N ASP A 179 22.23 -15.07 -17.78
CA ASP A 179 22.31 -16.27 -16.94
C ASP A 179 23.11 -16.02 -15.64
N GLY A 180 23.14 -17.03 -14.77
CA GLY A 180 23.86 -16.96 -13.50
C GLY A 180 25.36 -16.70 -13.64
N ASP A 181 25.96 -17.00 -14.79
CA ASP A 181 27.39 -16.83 -15.08
C ASP A 181 27.68 -15.57 -15.91
N MET A 182 26.72 -14.64 -15.96
CA MET A 182 26.81 -13.36 -16.66
C MET A 182 26.89 -13.48 -18.19
N ASN A 183 26.48 -14.62 -18.78
CA ASN A 183 26.34 -14.70 -20.22
C ASN A 183 25.05 -14.00 -20.66
N VAL A 184 25.15 -13.16 -21.70
CA VAL A 184 24.03 -12.38 -22.23
C VAL A 184 23.46 -13.08 -23.45
N LYS A 185 22.16 -13.38 -23.41
CA LYS A 185 21.37 -13.86 -24.56
C LYS A 185 20.47 -12.74 -25.07
N GLU A 186 20.72 -12.30 -26.29
CA GLU A 186 19.88 -11.30 -26.95
C GLU A 186 18.59 -11.93 -27.47
N THR A 187 17.48 -11.19 -27.38
CA THR A 187 16.19 -11.56 -27.97
C THR A 187 15.79 -10.55 -29.04
N ASN A 188 14.73 -10.83 -29.79
CA ASN A 188 14.17 -9.90 -30.78
C ASN A 188 12.94 -9.14 -30.28
N TYR A 189 12.61 -9.27 -28.99
CA TYR A 189 11.39 -8.70 -28.42
C TYR A 189 11.67 -7.34 -27.79
N THR A 190 10.77 -6.40 -28.04
CA THR A 190 10.80 -5.03 -27.50
C THR A 190 9.92 -4.94 -26.25
N GLU A 191 10.01 -3.84 -25.48
CA GLU A 191 9.20 -3.62 -24.26
C GLU A 191 9.20 -4.84 -23.33
N SER A 192 10.28 -5.03 -22.57
CA SER A 192 10.40 -6.19 -21.68
C SER A 192 10.17 -5.81 -20.24
N TYR A 193 9.27 -6.51 -19.56
CA TYR A 193 9.06 -6.40 -18.13
C TYR A 193 9.16 -7.77 -17.46
N LYS A 194 10.04 -7.90 -16.46
CA LYS A 194 10.18 -9.15 -15.71
C LYS A 194 8.97 -9.35 -14.80
N ILE A 195 8.21 -10.43 -15.03
CA ILE A 195 6.99 -10.74 -14.27
C ILE A 195 7.33 -11.46 -12.96
N ASN A 196 8.18 -12.47 -13.06
CA ASN A 196 8.64 -13.28 -11.94
C ASN A 196 9.99 -13.92 -12.30
N ASP A 197 10.44 -14.90 -11.50
CA ASP A 197 11.71 -15.61 -11.72
C ASP A 197 11.67 -16.71 -12.81
N GLU A 198 10.63 -16.71 -13.64
CA GLU A 198 10.40 -17.70 -14.69
C GLU A 198 9.90 -17.10 -16.02
N THR A 199 9.31 -15.90 -15.99
CA THR A 199 8.57 -15.34 -17.12
C THR A 199 8.82 -13.85 -17.32
N ILE A 200 8.88 -13.45 -18.59
CA ILE A 200 9.09 -12.07 -19.05
C ILE A 200 7.92 -11.70 -19.94
N LEU A 201 7.28 -10.56 -19.66
CA LEU A 201 6.36 -9.93 -20.60
C LEU A 201 7.19 -9.22 -21.66
N ALA A 202 6.90 -9.48 -22.93
CA ALA A 202 7.62 -8.88 -24.05
C ALA A 202 6.66 -8.56 -25.19
N ARG A 203 7.13 -7.78 -26.17
CA ARG A 203 6.36 -7.39 -27.34
C ARG A 203 7.04 -7.81 -28.65
N GLU A 204 6.26 -8.35 -29.56
CA GLU A 204 6.61 -8.59 -30.97
C GLU A 204 5.71 -7.73 -31.86
N GLY A 205 6.25 -6.62 -32.40
CA GLY A 205 5.45 -5.66 -33.15
C GLY A 205 4.37 -5.02 -32.27
N ASN A 206 3.09 -5.25 -32.56
CA ASN A 206 1.98 -4.80 -31.72
C ASN A 206 1.52 -5.84 -30.70
N ARG A 207 1.98 -7.09 -30.81
CA ARG A 207 1.49 -8.21 -29.99
C ARG A 207 2.29 -8.32 -28.69
N GLN A 208 1.60 -8.32 -27.55
CA GLN A 208 2.19 -8.74 -26.27
C GLN A 208 2.22 -10.26 -26.16
N LEU A 209 3.29 -10.78 -25.57
CA LEU A 209 3.49 -12.21 -25.34
C LEU A 209 4.34 -12.43 -24.09
N LEU A 210 4.38 -13.67 -23.63
CA LEU A 210 5.22 -14.08 -22.52
C LEU A 210 6.36 -14.94 -23.05
N LEU A 211 7.55 -14.72 -22.50
CA LEU A 211 8.75 -15.51 -22.73
C LEU A 211 9.14 -16.25 -21.45
N ASP A 212 9.68 -17.45 -21.57
CA ASP A 212 10.44 -18.06 -20.48
C ASP A 212 11.84 -17.42 -20.36
N LEU A 213 12.61 -17.84 -19.36
CA LEU A 213 14.00 -17.39 -19.19
C LEU A 213 14.99 -18.00 -20.20
N ASN A 214 14.53 -18.85 -21.12
CA ASN A 214 15.29 -19.23 -22.30
C ASN A 214 14.96 -18.31 -23.48
N GLY A 215 14.01 -17.38 -23.36
CA GLY A 215 13.56 -16.51 -24.44
C GLY A 215 12.62 -17.20 -25.43
N GLU A 216 12.00 -18.31 -25.04
CA GLU A 216 10.99 -19.02 -25.82
C GLU A 216 9.58 -18.53 -25.46
N VAL A 217 8.71 -18.38 -26.47
CA VAL A 217 7.33 -17.94 -26.27
C VAL A 217 6.53 -19.01 -25.53
N VAL A 218 5.97 -18.69 -24.37
CA VAL A 218 5.20 -19.64 -23.56
C VAL A 218 3.71 -19.65 -23.86
N ASN A 219 3.18 -18.63 -24.54
CA ASN A 219 1.75 -18.51 -24.87
C ASN A 219 1.46 -18.32 -26.37
N PRO A 220 1.98 -19.17 -27.27
CA PRO A 220 1.91 -18.94 -28.72
C PRO A 220 0.48 -18.89 -29.27
N GLU A 221 -0.44 -19.65 -28.67
CA GLU A 221 -1.83 -19.79 -29.15
C GLU A 221 -2.79 -18.74 -28.59
N VAL A 222 -2.38 -17.97 -27.58
CA VAL A 222 -3.28 -16.99 -26.96
C VAL A 222 -3.32 -15.71 -27.79
N LYS A 223 -4.54 -15.30 -28.14
CA LYS A 223 -4.86 -14.13 -28.97
C LYS A 223 -5.50 -13.05 -28.11
N GLY A 224 -5.10 -11.80 -28.34
CA GLY A 224 -5.58 -10.64 -27.60
C GLY A 224 -4.49 -10.01 -26.73
N ASP A 225 -4.78 -8.83 -26.20
CA ASP A 225 -3.86 -8.10 -25.33
C ASP A 225 -3.97 -8.63 -23.89
N LEU A 226 -2.81 -8.75 -23.24
CA LEU A 226 -2.74 -9.16 -21.85
C LEU A 226 -3.19 -7.97 -21.00
N THR A 227 -4.11 -8.20 -20.07
CA THR A 227 -4.69 -7.13 -19.24
C THR A 227 -4.11 -7.08 -17.84
N GLU A 228 -3.69 -8.22 -17.31
CA GLU A 228 -3.08 -8.36 -16.00
C GLU A 228 -2.21 -9.61 -15.99
N VAL A 229 -1.06 -9.56 -15.31
CA VAL A 229 -0.18 -10.72 -15.12
C VAL A 229 0.30 -10.72 -13.67
N TYR A 230 -0.14 -11.70 -12.89
CA TYR A 230 0.22 -11.81 -11.49
C TYR A 230 0.03 -13.25 -11.00
N GLY A 231 0.81 -13.67 -10.00
CA GLY A 231 0.48 -14.88 -9.25
C GLY A 231 0.56 -16.21 -10.00
N GLY A 232 1.26 -16.26 -11.14
CA GLY A 232 1.32 -17.46 -11.98
C GLY A 232 0.23 -17.53 -13.06
N MET A 233 -0.53 -16.45 -13.26
CA MET A 233 -1.59 -16.38 -14.26
C MET A 233 -1.59 -15.04 -14.99
N TYR A 234 -2.35 -14.98 -16.07
CA TYR A 234 -2.66 -13.73 -16.74
C TYR A 234 -4.08 -13.70 -17.29
N THR A 235 -4.57 -12.49 -17.53
CA THR A 235 -5.91 -12.25 -18.09
C THR A 235 -5.82 -11.68 -19.50
N VAL A 236 -6.82 -11.98 -20.33
CA VAL A 236 -6.96 -11.48 -21.69
C VAL A 236 -8.39 -11.04 -21.92
N PHE A 237 -8.58 -9.95 -22.67
CA PHE A 237 -9.91 -9.54 -23.12
C PHE A 237 -10.49 -10.48 -24.17
N ASP A 238 -11.78 -10.75 -24.05
CA ASP A 238 -12.60 -11.46 -25.03
C ASP A 238 -13.95 -10.75 -25.19
N ARG A 239 -14.79 -11.22 -26.13
CA ARG A 239 -16.15 -10.71 -26.34
C ARG A 239 -17.16 -11.83 -26.29
N LYS A 240 -18.20 -11.65 -25.47
CA LYS A 240 -19.37 -12.52 -25.43
C LYS A 240 -20.62 -11.68 -25.64
N ASN A 241 -21.38 -11.98 -26.69
CA ASN A 241 -22.59 -11.23 -27.09
C ASN A 241 -22.39 -9.71 -27.25
N GLY A 242 -21.17 -9.28 -27.63
CA GLY A 242 -20.83 -7.86 -27.81
C GLY A 242 -20.26 -7.18 -26.56
N GLU A 243 -20.42 -7.78 -25.38
CA GLU A 243 -19.86 -7.28 -24.12
C GLU A 243 -18.40 -7.71 -23.97
N LEU A 244 -17.60 -6.82 -23.38
CA LEU A 244 -16.20 -7.09 -23.06
C LEU A 244 -16.14 -7.96 -21.81
N VAL A 245 -15.44 -9.09 -21.91
CA VAL A 245 -15.24 -10.05 -20.82
C VAL A 245 -13.77 -10.41 -20.72
N LYS A 246 -13.36 -11.04 -19.63
CA LYS A 246 -12.00 -11.52 -19.38
C LYS A 246 -11.96 -13.05 -19.37
N LYS A 247 -10.86 -13.59 -19.89
CA LYS A 247 -10.44 -15.00 -19.74
C LYS A 247 -9.16 -15.07 -18.92
N VAL A 248 -8.96 -16.20 -18.24
CA VAL A 248 -7.80 -16.44 -17.38
C VAL A 248 -6.99 -17.62 -17.92
N TYR A 249 -5.68 -17.41 -18.02
CA TYR A 249 -4.73 -18.41 -18.49
C TYR A 249 -3.61 -18.61 -17.47
N THR A 250 -3.06 -19.82 -17.41
CA THR A 250 -1.79 -20.09 -16.73
C THR A 250 -0.65 -19.38 -17.49
N LEU A 251 0.54 -19.20 -16.88
CA LEU A 251 1.69 -18.64 -17.60
C LEU A 251 2.10 -19.46 -18.85
N LYS A 252 1.71 -20.73 -18.92
CA LYS A 252 1.93 -21.61 -20.10
C LYS A 252 0.88 -21.43 -21.20
N GLY A 253 -0.04 -20.48 -21.03
CA GLY A 253 -1.11 -20.21 -21.99
C GLY A 253 -2.24 -21.23 -22.00
N GLU A 254 -2.37 -22.04 -20.95
CA GLU A 254 -3.47 -22.99 -20.80
C GLU A 254 -4.68 -22.28 -20.16
N PRO A 255 -5.91 -22.40 -20.70
CA PRO A 255 -7.08 -21.77 -20.10
C PRO A 255 -7.39 -22.43 -18.75
N VAL A 256 -7.61 -21.62 -17.72
CA VAL A 256 -7.94 -22.13 -16.37
C VAL A 256 -9.42 -22.53 -16.26
N SER A 257 -10.29 -21.91 -17.06
CA SER A 257 -11.72 -22.20 -17.13
C SER A 257 -12.26 -21.90 -18.53
N ASP A 258 -13.32 -22.61 -18.93
CA ASP A 258 -14.11 -22.31 -20.14
C ASP A 258 -15.07 -21.11 -19.92
N GLU A 259 -15.25 -20.68 -18.66
CA GLU A 259 -16.06 -19.51 -18.31
C GLU A 259 -15.37 -18.20 -18.73
N VAL A 260 -16.17 -17.15 -18.86
CA VAL A 260 -15.69 -15.78 -19.09
C VAL A 260 -16.32 -14.85 -18.05
N PHE A 261 -15.60 -13.80 -17.70
CA PHE A 261 -15.91 -13.00 -16.52
C PHE A 261 -16.01 -11.51 -16.84
N THR A 262 -16.85 -10.77 -16.12
CA THR A 262 -16.93 -9.31 -16.26
C THR A 262 -15.76 -8.62 -15.57
N ASP A 263 -15.28 -9.23 -14.47
CA ASP A 263 -14.07 -8.81 -13.77
C ASP A 263 -13.28 -10.02 -13.23
N VAL A 264 -11.97 -9.87 -13.13
CA VAL A 264 -11.04 -10.87 -12.60
C VAL A 264 -10.00 -10.14 -11.77
N ARG A 265 -9.69 -10.69 -10.59
CA ARG A 265 -8.61 -10.26 -9.71
C ARG A 265 -7.68 -11.44 -9.48
N LEU A 266 -6.45 -11.36 -10.00
CA LEU A 266 -5.45 -12.39 -9.78
C LEU A 266 -4.95 -12.29 -8.33
N LEU A 267 -5.13 -13.33 -7.53
CA LEU A 267 -4.88 -13.27 -6.08
C LEU A 267 -3.50 -13.80 -5.67
N GLY A 268 -2.79 -14.48 -6.57
CA GLY A 268 -1.50 -15.10 -6.26
C GLY A 268 -1.58 -16.62 -6.09
N ASN A 269 -0.43 -17.29 -6.25
CA ASN A 269 -0.26 -18.74 -6.00
C ASN A 269 -1.33 -19.63 -6.66
N GLY A 270 -1.70 -19.32 -7.89
CA GLY A 270 -2.69 -20.11 -8.63
C GLY A 270 -4.15 -19.88 -8.20
N PHE A 271 -4.48 -18.79 -7.49
CA PHE A 271 -5.87 -18.42 -7.17
C PHE A 271 -6.27 -17.09 -7.81
N PHE A 272 -7.54 -16.97 -8.19
CA PHE A 272 -8.14 -15.72 -8.66
C PHE A 272 -9.60 -15.60 -8.20
N ALA A 273 -10.07 -14.36 -8.00
CA ALA A 273 -11.49 -14.07 -7.84
C ALA A 273 -12.05 -13.64 -9.20
N ALA A 274 -13.22 -14.16 -9.56
CA ALA A 274 -13.88 -13.81 -10.82
C ALA A 274 -15.33 -13.40 -10.59
N ASN A 275 -15.76 -12.35 -11.29
CA ASN A 275 -17.11 -11.79 -11.22
C ASN A 275 -17.94 -12.20 -12.45
N ASN A 276 -19.20 -12.58 -12.24
CA ASN A 276 -20.13 -13.00 -13.29
C ASN A 276 -21.05 -11.88 -13.82
N GLY A 277 -20.84 -10.64 -13.37
CA GLY A 277 -21.70 -9.48 -13.61
C GLY A 277 -22.39 -8.98 -12.33
N GLU A 278 -22.48 -9.82 -11.30
CA GLU A 278 -23.15 -9.49 -10.04
C GLU A 278 -22.25 -9.79 -8.84
N LEU A 279 -21.78 -11.02 -8.71
CA LEU A 279 -21.04 -11.51 -7.54
C LEU A 279 -19.73 -12.16 -7.96
N PHE A 280 -18.80 -12.26 -7.01
CA PHE A 280 -17.54 -12.97 -7.13
C PHE A 280 -17.64 -14.43 -6.67
N ALA A 281 -16.83 -15.28 -7.30
CA ALA A 281 -16.48 -16.63 -6.88
C ALA A 281 -14.97 -16.80 -6.86
N LEU A 282 -14.49 -17.70 -5.99
CA LEU A 282 -13.09 -18.10 -5.94
C LEU A 282 -12.82 -19.19 -6.98
N TYR A 283 -11.70 -19.04 -7.68
CA TYR A 283 -11.16 -20.02 -8.61
C TYR A 283 -9.73 -20.38 -8.24
N SER A 284 -9.32 -21.58 -8.66
CA SER A 284 -7.93 -22.03 -8.60
C SER A 284 -7.49 -22.58 -9.97
N GLU A 285 -6.19 -22.48 -10.23
CA GLU A 285 -5.52 -23.07 -11.40
C GLU A 285 -5.78 -24.57 -11.50
N LYS A 286 -5.81 -25.27 -10.36
CA LYS A 286 -5.90 -26.72 -10.31
C LYS A 286 -7.33 -27.25 -10.42
N ASP A 287 -8.24 -26.65 -9.68
CA ASP A 287 -9.58 -27.21 -9.47
C ASP A 287 -10.68 -26.39 -10.20
N GLY A 288 -10.31 -25.31 -10.91
CA GLY A 288 -11.27 -24.44 -11.59
C GLY A 288 -12.09 -23.64 -10.57
N ARG A 289 -13.42 -23.66 -10.70
CA ARG A 289 -14.32 -22.94 -9.78
C ARG A 289 -14.36 -23.64 -8.42
N VAL A 290 -13.96 -22.92 -7.36
CA VAL A 290 -13.84 -23.45 -5.99
C VAL A 290 -15.08 -23.12 -5.14
N THR A 291 -15.68 -21.95 -5.34
CA THR A 291 -16.91 -21.54 -4.62
C THR A 291 -18.02 -21.15 -5.59
N ASP A 292 -19.25 -21.07 -5.10
CA ASP A 292 -20.35 -20.43 -5.83
C ASP A 292 -20.15 -18.90 -5.91
N PHE A 293 -20.83 -18.27 -6.87
CA PHE A 293 -20.91 -16.81 -6.99
C PHE A 293 -21.82 -16.26 -5.88
N LYS A 294 -21.22 -15.86 -4.76
CA LYS A 294 -21.97 -15.34 -3.60
C LYS A 294 -21.29 -14.17 -2.88
N TYR A 295 -20.11 -13.77 -3.34
CA TYR A 295 -19.29 -12.79 -2.62
C TYR A 295 -19.37 -11.42 -3.29
N ASP A 296 -19.65 -10.39 -2.51
CA ASP A 296 -19.58 -9.00 -2.95
C ASP A 296 -18.10 -8.59 -3.17
N PHE A 297 -17.21 -9.18 -2.37
CA PHE A 297 -15.77 -8.96 -2.41
C PHE A 297 -15.01 -10.25 -2.08
N LEU A 298 -13.93 -10.50 -2.81
CA LEU A 298 -12.94 -11.56 -2.51
C LEU A 298 -11.53 -11.02 -2.69
N SER A 299 -10.66 -11.35 -1.73
CA SER A 299 -9.22 -11.09 -1.80
C SER A 299 -8.42 -12.25 -1.17
N ALA A 300 -7.18 -12.42 -1.61
CA ALA A 300 -6.22 -13.29 -0.93
C ALA A 300 -4.88 -12.57 -0.87
N GLU A 301 -4.77 -11.59 0.01
CA GLU A 301 -3.49 -10.94 0.24
C GLU A 301 -2.49 -11.95 0.84
N SER A 302 -1.28 -11.99 0.27
CA SER A 302 -0.18 -12.87 0.70
C SER A 302 -0.58 -14.34 0.87
N PHE A 303 -1.26 -14.94 -0.11
CA PHE A 303 -1.44 -16.39 -0.14
C PHE A 303 -0.03 -17.03 -0.08
N ASP A 304 0.17 -18.00 0.82
CA ASP A 304 1.49 -18.61 1.02
C ASP A 304 1.48 -20.10 0.65
N VAL A 305 2.67 -20.64 0.43
CA VAL A 305 2.90 -22.06 0.09
C VAL A 305 2.52 -23.04 1.21
N ASN A 306 2.14 -22.55 2.40
CA ASN A 306 1.83 -23.38 3.58
C ASN A 306 0.34 -23.52 3.88
N GLY A 307 -0.54 -23.00 3.01
CA GLY A 307 -2.00 -23.16 3.16
C GLY A 307 -2.69 -21.87 3.60
N GLY A 308 -2.53 -20.82 2.79
CA GLY A 308 -3.23 -19.55 2.94
C GLY A 308 -4.76 -19.68 3.01
N PHE A 309 -5.38 -18.59 3.48
CA PHE A 309 -6.82 -18.42 3.57
C PHE A 309 -7.25 -17.32 2.58
N VAL A 310 -8.48 -17.45 2.07
CA VAL A 310 -9.12 -16.44 1.24
C VAL A 310 -10.10 -15.66 2.10
N MET A 311 -10.13 -14.35 1.94
CA MET A 311 -11.05 -13.48 2.67
C MET A 311 -12.14 -13.03 1.72
N GLY A 312 -13.37 -13.04 2.23
CA GLY A 312 -14.52 -12.61 1.46
C GLY A 312 -15.51 -11.82 2.29
N VAL A 313 -16.31 -11.01 1.60
CA VAL A 313 -17.52 -10.43 2.17
C VAL A 313 -18.70 -10.97 1.37
N SER A 314 -19.67 -11.53 2.08
CA SER A 314 -20.92 -12.04 1.50
C SER A 314 -22.08 -11.55 2.36
N ASN A 315 -22.95 -10.72 1.79
CA ASN A 315 -24.09 -10.13 2.51
C ASN A 315 -23.66 -9.36 3.78
N GLY A 316 -22.55 -8.62 3.70
CA GLY A 316 -21.97 -7.88 4.83
C GLY A 316 -21.33 -8.75 5.91
N VAL A 317 -21.18 -10.06 5.69
CA VAL A 317 -20.49 -10.96 6.63
C VAL A 317 -19.07 -11.19 6.15
N GLY A 318 -18.09 -10.89 7.01
CA GLY A 318 -16.68 -11.18 6.74
C GLY A 318 -16.39 -12.66 6.94
N GLU A 319 -15.90 -13.34 5.90
CA GLU A 319 -15.62 -14.78 5.88
C GLU A 319 -14.11 -15.04 5.65
N ILE A 320 -13.56 -16.01 6.40
CA ILE A 320 -12.25 -16.62 6.15
C ILE A 320 -12.48 -18.02 5.60
N LEU A 321 -11.93 -18.29 4.42
CA LEU A 321 -12.04 -19.55 3.72
C LEU A 321 -10.70 -20.29 3.71
N ASP A 322 -10.72 -21.62 3.70
CA ASP A 322 -9.53 -22.39 3.34
C ASP A 322 -9.28 -22.36 1.81
N LYS A 323 -8.15 -22.92 1.38
CA LYS A 323 -7.78 -23.03 -0.04
C LYS A 323 -8.77 -23.82 -0.91
N ASN A 324 -9.65 -24.61 -0.30
CA ASN A 324 -10.68 -25.36 -0.99
C ASN A 324 -12.03 -24.61 -0.98
N GLY A 325 -12.05 -23.35 -0.52
CA GLY A 325 -13.25 -22.51 -0.44
C GLY A 325 -14.16 -22.84 0.73
N ASN A 326 -13.76 -23.71 1.66
CA ASN A 326 -14.59 -24.02 2.83
C ASN A 326 -14.50 -22.90 3.85
N LEU A 327 -15.65 -22.50 4.39
CA LEU A 327 -15.70 -21.55 5.51
C LEU A 327 -14.94 -22.11 6.71
N LYS A 328 -13.85 -21.44 7.07
CA LYS A 328 -13.13 -21.68 8.33
C LYS A 328 -13.77 -20.91 9.47
N LYS A 329 -14.05 -19.62 9.25
CA LYS A 329 -14.56 -18.73 10.30
C LYS A 329 -15.20 -17.46 9.76
N THR A 330 -16.07 -16.89 10.57
CA THR A 330 -16.67 -15.56 10.37
C THR A 330 -15.96 -14.53 11.25
N VAL A 331 -15.63 -13.36 10.69
CA VAL A 331 -14.88 -12.26 11.33
C VAL A 331 -15.67 -10.95 11.43
N GLY A 332 -16.98 -11.07 11.60
CA GLY A 332 -17.88 -9.95 11.89
C GLY A 332 -19.07 -9.87 10.96
N GLU A 333 -19.95 -8.92 11.28
CA GLU A 333 -21.16 -8.59 10.53
C GLU A 333 -21.12 -7.10 10.18
N ASN A 334 -21.80 -6.71 9.10
CA ASN A 334 -21.75 -5.37 8.49
C ASN A 334 -20.35 -4.93 8.02
N ILE A 335 -19.53 -5.90 7.61
CA ILE A 335 -18.17 -5.65 7.11
C ILE A 335 -18.24 -4.98 5.74
N ASP A 336 -17.63 -3.79 5.63
CA ASP A 336 -17.47 -3.07 4.36
C ASP A 336 -16.13 -3.41 3.69
N SER A 337 -15.10 -3.73 4.48
CA SER A 337 -13.78 -4.10 3.97
C SER A 337 -13.09 -5.13 4.86
N ILE A 338 -12.36 -6.03 4.20
CA ILE A 338 -11.54 -7.07 4.82
C ILE A 338 -10.21 -7.17 4.09
N MET A 339 -9.13 -7.14 4.84
CA MET A 339 -7.77 -7.17 4.31
C MET A 339 -6.86 -7.97 5.25
N LYS A 340 -5.68 -8.35 4.77
CA LYS A 340 -4.70 -9.06 5.57
C LYS A 340 -3.41 -8.28 5.57
N ASP A 341 -2.99 -7.90 6.76
CA ASP A 341 -1.67 -7.33 6.99
C ASP A 341 -0.79 -8.37 7.67
N GLU A 342 0.12 -8.96 6.88
CA GLU A 342 0.99 -10.08 7.28
C GLU A 342 0.27 -11.30 7.89
N ASN A 343 0.07 -11.31 9.21
CA ASN A 343 -0.60 -12.38 9.94
C ASN A 343 -1.89 -11.90 10.63
N LEU A 344 -2.26 -10.65 10.42
CA LEU A 344 -3.51 -10.09 10.90
C LEU A 344 -4.54 -10.14 9.79
N ILE A 345 -5.77 -10.41 10.18
CA ILE A 345 -6.94 -10.13 9.37
C ILE A 345 -7.53 -8.87 9.96
N ILE A 346 -7.77 -7.88 9.13
CA ILE A 346 -8.28 -6.58 9.53
C ILE A 346 -9.64 -6.43 8.87
N THR A 347 -10.66 -6.21 9.67
CA THR A 347 -11.99 -5.86 9.15
C THR A 347 -12.36 -4.44 9.55
N SER A 348 -13.05 -3.75 8.64
CA SER A 348 -13.78 -2.53 8.92
C SER A 348 -15.28 -2.82 8.94
N ASP A 349 -15.94 -2.28 9.95
CA ASP A 349 -17.38 -2.04 10.00
C ASP A 349 -17.58 -0.52 10.10
N TYR A 350 -17.61 0.14 8.93
CA TYR A 350 -17.80 1.59 8.75
C TYR A 350 -16.95 2.45 9.70
N GLY A 351 -15.63 2.21 9.70
CA GLY A 351 -14.65 2.95 10.51
C GLY A 351 -14.28 2.28 11.85
N LYS A 352 -14.94 1.18 12.21
CA LYS A 352 -14.51 0.32 13.32
C LYS A 352 -13.56 -0.76 12.83
N ILE A 353 -12.27 -0.58 13.11
CA ILE A 353 -11.24 -1.57 12.77
C ILE A 353 -11.15 -2.66 13.83
N THR A 354 -11.24 -3.93 13.42
CA THR A 354 -10.97 -5.09 14.27
C THR A 354 -9.82 -5.90 13.69
N TYR A 355 -8.82 -6.17 14.53
CA TYR A 355 -7.69 -7.02 14.20
C TYR A 355 -7.96 -8.43 14.71
N PHE A 356 -7.77 -9.42 13.85
CA PHE A 356 -7.86 -10.83 14.16
C PHE A 356 -6.55 -11.53 13.84
N ASP A 357 -6.25 -12.62 14.54
CA ASP A 357 -5.20 -13.56 14.11
C ASP A 357 -5.63 -14.34 12.86
N GLN A 358 -4.74 -15.17 12.33
CA GLN A 358 -5.01 -16.02 11.15
C GLN A 358 -6.06 -17.11 11.40
N ASP A 359 -6.35 -17.42 12.67
CA ASP A 359 -7.42 -18.32 13.08
C ASP A 359 -8.73 -17.55 13.31
N GLY A 360 -8.77 -16.25 12.98
CA GLY A 360 -9.88 -15.31 13.11
C GLY A 360 -10.26 -15.00 14.55
N ASN A 361 -9.38 -15.18 15.54
CA ASN A 361 -9.61 -14.75 16.91
C ASN A 361 -9.29 -13.26 17.04
N VAL A 362 -10.12 -12.52 17.76
CA VAL A 362 -9.90 -11.09 17.97
C VAL A 362 -8.61 -10.88 18.76
N ILE A 363 -7.67 -10.11 18.20
CA ILE A 363 -6.47 -9.63 18.87
C ILE A 363 -6.75 -8.27 19.52
N GLU A 364 -7.25 -7.32 18.74
CA GLU A 364 -7.48 -5.95 19.20
C GLU A 364 -8.70 -5.35 18.49
N LYS A 365 -9.44 -4.50 19.20
CA LYS A 365 -10.48 -3.67 18.61
C LYS A 365 -10.00 -2.24 18.72
N SER A 366 -9.85 -1.57 17.59
CA SER A 366 -9.73 -0.12 17.60
C SER A 366 -10.96 0.47 18.30
N PRO A 367 -10.84 1.58 19.05
CA PRO A 367 -12.01 2.41 19.32
C PRO A 367 -12.69 2.71 17.98
N LYS A 368 -14.02 2.61 17.94
CA LYS A 368 -14.81 2.95 16.76
C LYS A 368 -14.47 4.39 16.41
N ILE A 369 -13.79 4.61 15.29
CA ILE A 369 -13.76 5.94 14.71
C ILE A 369 -15.14 6.09 14.11
N ASN A 370 -16.07 6.66 14.88
CA ASN A 370 -17.31 7.10 14.28
C ASN A 370 -16.89 8.18 13.27
N PRO A 371 -17.17 8.00 11.97
CA PRO A 371 -17.01 9.11 11.04
C PRO A 371 -17.78 10.28 11.64
N VAL A 372 -17.19 11.48 11.56
CA VAL A 372 -17.93 12.71 11.79
C VAL A 372 -19.22 12.56 10.99
N GLY A 373 -20.36 12.54 11.68
CA GLY A 373 -21.62 12.55 10.96
C GLY A 373 -21.61 13.85 10.16
N THR A 374 -21.77 13.72 8.85
CA THR A 374 -22.10 14.79 7.92
C THR A 374 -21.48 16.17 8.24
N VAL A 375 -20.33 16.47 7.63
CA VAL A 375 -19.85 17.84 7.57
C VAL A 375 -20.71 18.60 6.54
N LYS A 376 -21.66 19.42 6.99
CA LYS A 376 -22.46 20.28 6.10
C LYS A 376 -21.87 21.66 6.07
N MET A 377 -21.87 22.34 4.92
CA MET A 377 -21.74 23.79 4.92
C MET A 377 -23.07 24.46 4.58
N LEU A 378 -23.44 25.51 5.31
CA LEU A 378 -24.36 26.51 4.79
C LEU A 378 -23.57 27.74 4.36
N ILE A 379 -24.10 28.45 3.37
CA ILE A 379 -23.63 29.77 3.00
C ILE A 379 -24.80 30.70 3.28
N ASP A 380 -24.60 31.70 4.12
CA ASP A 380 -25.67 32.67 4.42
C ASP A 380 -25.76 33.65 3.25
N GLU A 381 -26.85 33.55 2.49
CA GLU A 381 -27.16 34.40 1.33
C GLU A 381 -27.18 35.90 1.66
N LYS A 382 -27.39 36.29 2.92
CA LYS A 382 -27.42 37.71 3.33
C LYS A 382 -26.04 38.33 3.50
N ASP A 383 -25.04 37.56 3.89
CA ASP A 383 -23.71 38.09 4.21
C ASP A 383 -22.57 37.46 3.41
N GLY A 384 -22.87 36.48 2.57
CA GLY A 384 -21.93 35.83 1.65
C GLY A 384 -20.85 35.01 2.36
N LYS A 385 -21.04 34.66 3.64
CA LYS A 385 -20.06 33.89 4.41
C LYS A 385 -20.33 32.39 4.36
N ASN A 386 -19.25 31.62 4.51
CA ASN A 386 -19.29 30.16 4.58
C ASN A 386 -19.37 29.72 6.03
N TYR A 387 -20.28 28.80 6.33
CA TYR A 387 -20.53 28.24 7.65
C TYR A 387 -20.30 26.73 7.55
N LEU A 388 -19.28 26.21 8.22
CA LEU A 388 -19.06 24.77 8.38
C LEU A 388 -19.88 24.25 9.55
N PHE A 389 -20.51 23.08 9.42
CA PHE A 389 -21.27 22.35 10.45
C PHE A 389 -20.69 20.94 10.53
N ILE A 390 -20.30 20.51 11.73
CA ILE A 390 -19.68 19.20 11.97
C ILE A 390 -20.65 18.39 12.83
N VAL A 391 -21.41 17.44 12.28
CA VAL A 391 -22.46 16.72 13.03
C VAL A 391 -21.93 15.39 13.62
N SER A 392 -21.17 15.40 14.72
CA SER A 392 -20.79 14.11 15.34
C SER A 392 -22.02 13.32 15.83
N LYS A 393 -22.07 12.00 15.57
CA LYS A 393 -23.13 11.08 16.07
C LYS A 393 -22.85 10.52 17.46
N ASP A 394 -21.64 10.72 17.99
CA ASP A 394 -21.22 10.22 19.31
C ASP A 394 -20.21 11.22 19.87
N THR A 395 -20.54 11.88 20.97
CA THR A 395 -19.61 12.80 21.65
C THR A 395 -19.26 12.24 23.02
N ASN A 396 -17.98 11.97 23.25
CA ASN A 396 -17.45 11.86 24.61
C ASN A 396 -16.82 13.20 25.00
N GLU A 397 -16.69 13.47 26.31
CA GLU A 397 -16.16 14.73 26.82
C GLU A 397 -14.76 15.08 26.30
N LYS A 398 -13.95 14.07 25.91
CA LYS A 398 -12.60 14.27 25.35
C LYS A 398 -12.63 14.82 23.92
N LEU A 399 -13.49 14.30 23.03
CA LEU A 399 -13.66 14.82 21.67
C LEU A 399 -14.11 16.29 21.70
N ASN A 400 -14.99 16.64 22.66
CA ASN A 400 -15.44 18.01 22.86
C ASN A 400 -14.29 18.94 23.32
N ALA A 401 -13.36 18.45 24.14
CA ALA A 401 -12.20 19.21 24.59
C ALA A 401 -11.16 19.40 23.47
N SER A 402 -10.91 18.37 22.64
CA SER A 402 -10.02 18.46 21.48
C SER A 402 -10.56 19.42 20.43
N LEU A 403 -11.85 19.33 20.08
CA LEU A 403 -12.48 20.26 19.13
C LEU A 403 -12.45 21.71 19.64
N LYS A 404 -12.59 21.91 20.95
CA LYS A 404 -12.42 23.22 21.58
C LYS A 404 -10.97 23.74 21.47
N SER A 405 -9.98 22.89 21.76
CA SER A 405 -8.56 23.25 21.65
C SER A 405 -8.14 23.57 20.21
N ILE A 406 -8.69 22.83 19.23
CA ILE A 406 -8.46 23.06 17.81
C ILE A 406 -9.08 24.39 17.39
N ALA A 407 -10.30 24.67 17.84
CA ALA A 407 -10.96 25.96 17.61
C ALA A 407 -10.15 27.13 18.21
N ASP A 408 -9.64 27.00 19.43
CA ASP A 408 -8.81 28.02 20.09
C ASP A 408 -7.50 28.30 19.30
N ARG A 409 -6.88 27.25 18.72
CA ARG A 409 -5.66 27.37 17.90
C ARG A 409 -5.91 28.07 16.57
N ILE A 410 -6.96 27.68 15.83
CA ILE A 410 -7.37 28.31 14.56
C ILE A 410 -7.68 29.80 14.75
N THR A 411 -8.33 30.15 15.86
CA THR A 411 -8.68 31.54 16.22
C THR A 411 -7.43 32.42 16.38
N THR A 412 -6.36 31.85 16.94
CA THR A 412 -5.11 32.57 17.23
C THR A 412 -4.29 32.83 15.96
N GLU A 413 -4.35 31.93 14.97
CA GLU A 413 -3.47 31.96 13.79
C GLU A 413 -4.08 32.62 12.54
N LYS A 414 -5.41 32.67 12.41
CA LYS A 414 -6.07 33.08 11.15
C LYS A 414 -7.14 34.18 11.26
N ASN A 415 -7.32 34.81 12.43
CA ASN A 415 -8.24 35.94 12.60
C ASN A 415 -9.70 35.60 12.18
N VAL A 416 -10.17 34.43 12.61
CA VAL A 416 -11.51 33.86 12.36
C VAL A 416 -12.35 33.99 13.65
N THR A 417 -13.64 34.32 13.56
CA THR A 417 -14.55 34.23 14.73
C THR A 417 -15.39 32.96 14.68
N TYR A 418 -15.77 32.41 15.83
CA TYR A 418 -16.59 31.19 15.90
C TYR A 418 -17.82 31.40 16.78
N ASP A 419 -18.87 30.61 16.52
CA ASP A 419 -19.99 30.37 17.43
C ASP A 419 -20.24 28.86 17.50
N TYR A 420 -20.56 28.33 18.68
CA TYR A 420 -20.92 26.93 18.80
C TYR A 420 -22.07 26.74 19.78
N ARG A 421 -22.88 25.71 19.50
CA ARG A 421 -23.99 25.32 20.37
C ARG A 421 -24.06 23.80 20.46
N LEU A 422 -24.32 23.29 21.65
CA LEU A 422 -24.71 21.89 21.84
C LEU A 422 -26.23 21.77 21.82
N GLU A 423 -26.75 20.80 21.08
CA GLU A 423 -28.12 20.30 21.25
C GLU A 423 -28.10 18.76 21.30
N GLY A 424 -28.31 18.19 22.49
CA GLY A 424 -28.20 16.74 22.71
C GLY A 424 -26.76 16.25 22.55
N ASP A 425 -26.59 15.11 21.86
CA ASP A 425 -25.29 14.48 21.60
C ASP A 425 -24.57 15.07 20.36
N ILE A 426 -25.09 16.15 19.80
CA ILE A 426 -24.60 16.80 18.56
C ILE A 426 -23.93 18.12 18.90
N LEU A 427 -22.66 18.26 18.48
CA LEU A 427 -21.92 19.51 18.52
C LEU A 427 -22.19 20.30 17.23
N TYR A 428 -22.68 21.53 17.35
CA TYR A 428 -22.77 22.46 16.22
C TYR A 428 -21.63 23.46 16.35
N ALA A 429 -20.58 23.33 15.56
CA ALA A 429 -19.52 24.33 15.44
C ALA A 429 -19.76 25.16 14.19
N THR A 430 -19.65 26.48 14.27
CA THR A 430 -19.74 27.42 13.15
C THR A 430 -18.43 28.20 13.04
N LEU A 431 -17.73 28.07 11.90
CA LEU A 431 -16.53 28.84 11.60
C LEU A 431 -16.91 30.05 10.72
N LYS A 432 -16.54 31.27 11.14
CA LYS A 432 -16.78 32.51 10.39
C LYS A 432 -15.46 33.12 9.95
N ALA A 433 -15.04 32.83 8.72
CA ALA A 433 -13.91 33.51 8.09
C ALA A 433 -14.24 34.99 7.87
N HIS A 434 -13.31 35.88 8.24
CA HIS A 434 -13.51 37.33 8.08
C HIS A 434 -13.30 37.82 6.63
N ASP A 435 -12.50 37.09 5.84
CA ASP A 435 -12.20 37.40 4.44
C ASP A 435 -12.50 36.21 3.52
N LYS A 436 -12.89 36.49 2.27
CA LYS A 436 -13.29 35.52 1.23
C LYS A 436 -12.18 34.55 0.76
N ASN A 437 -11.03 34.48 1.42
CA ASN A 437 -9.90 33.72 0.92
C ASN A 437 -10.00 32.23 1.32
N TYR A 438 -9.90 31.40 0.27
CA TYR A 438 -9.76 29.95 0.13
C TYR A 438 -10.18 29.04 1.30
N PRO A 439 -10.91 27.96 1.02
CA PRO A 439 -11.21 26.96 2.03
C PRO A 439 -9.93 26.39 2.65
N PHE A 440 -9.98 26.08 3.93
CA PHE A 440 -8.92 25.34 4.62
C PHE A 440 -9.53 24.07 5.18
N MET A 441 -8.71 23.03 5.27
CA MET A 441 -9.05 21.79 5.95
C MET A 441 -8.39 21.76 7.32
N VAL A 442 -9.05 21.11 8.27
CA VAL A 442 -8.54 20.93 9.63
C VAL A 442 -8.58 19.45 9.96
N ASP A 443 -7.43 18.88 10.31
CA ASP A 443 -7.39 17.56 10.94
C ASP A 443 -7.96 17.70 12.36
N ILE A 444 -9.05 16.99 12.64
CA ILE A 444 -9.75 17.08 13.93
C ILE A 444 -9.05 16.31 15.07
N TYR A 445 -8.04 15.50 14.75
CA TYR A 445 -7.24 14.75 15.72
C TYR A 445 -5.96 15.49 16.08
N THR A 446 -5.25 16.01 15.08
CA THR A 446 -3.98 16.74 15.29
C THR A 446 -4.17 18.26 15.37
N GLY A 447 -5.31 18.76 14.90
CA GLY A 447 -5.63 20.17 14.73
C GLY A 447 -4.92 20.85 13.56
N GLU A 448 -4.17 20.11 12.73
CA GLU A 448 -3.38 20.71 11.66
C GLU A 448 -4.29 21.36 10.61
N VAL A 449 -3.91 22.57 10.18
CA VAL A 449 -4.67 23.36 9.20
C VAL A 449 -3.95 23.32 7.88
N VAL A 450 -4.60 22.81 6.84
CA VAL A 450 -4.04 22.78 5.49
C VAL A 450 -4.84 23.69 4.56
N ASP A 451 -4.13 24.57 3.86
CA ASP A 451 -4.73 25.44 2.86
C ASP A 451 -5.13 24.61 1.63
N ALA A 452 -6.37 24.78 1.15
CA ALA A 452 -6.86 24.16 -0.08
C ALA A 452 -5.95 24.36 -1.28
N LYS A 453 -5.19 25.46 -1.34
CA LYS A 453 -4.26 25.71 -2.44
C LYS A 453 -3.07 24.77 -2.45
N ALA A 454 -2.64 24.33 -1.26
CA ALA A 454 -1.44 23.50 -1.11
C ALA A 454 -1.64 22.06 -1.59
N ILE A 455 -2.87 21.69 -1.96
CA ILE A 455 -3.24 20.31 -2.31
C ILE A 455 -3.12 20.03 -3.81
N PHE A 456 -3.11 21.09 -4.62
CA PHE A 456 -3.00 21.00 -6.07
C PHE A 456 -1.54 21.07 -6.50
N ILE A 457 -1.24 20.45 -7.65
CA ILE A 457 0.10 20.50 -8.27
C ILE A 457 0.55 21.96 -8.43
N ASP A 458 -0.37 22.83 -8.86
CA ASP A 458 -0.18 24.28 -8.93
C ASP A 458 -1.54 25.01 -8.99
N GLU A 459 -1.51 26.36 -8.95
CA GLU A 459 -2.72 27.19 -9.08
C GLU A 459 -3.41 27.04 -10.46
N ALA A 460 -2.66 26.67 -11.51
CA ALA A 460 -3.22 26.50 -12.85
C ALA A 460 -4.05 25.22 -12.96
N ALA A 461 -3.68 24.15 -12.24
CA ALA A 461 -4.41 22.90 -12.15
C ALA A 461 -5.78 23.10 -11.51
N MET A 462 -5.84 23.84 -10.39
CA MET A 462 -7.08 24.25 -9.74
C MET A 462 -7.95 25.10 -10.68
N LYS A 463 -7.37 26.06 -11.40
CA LYS A 463 -8.12 26.87 -12.36
C LYS A 463 -8.67 26.04 -13.53
N SER A 464 -7.88 25.08 -14.03
CA SER A 464 -8.27 24.20 -15.13
C SER A 464 -9.50 23.38 -14.77
N ILE A 465 -9.57 22.82 -13.56
CA ILE A 465 -10.72 22.03 -13.14
C ILE A 465 -11.98 22.88 -12.93
N VAL A 466 -11.83 24.09 -12.40
CA VAL A 466 -12.94 25.05 -12.26
C VAL A 466 -13.48 25.45 -13.64
N ASP A 467 -12.61 25.80 -14.59
CA ASP A 467 -13.00 26.20 -15.94
C ASP A 467 -13.66 25.04 -16.71
N GLN A 468 -13.13 23.83 -16.55
CA GLN A 468 -13.70 22.61 -17.13
C GLN A 468 -15.13 22.40 -16.60
N LYS A 469 -15.32 22.42 -15.28
CA LYS A 469 -16.62 22.14 -14.65
C LYS A 469 -17.63 23.26 -14.88
N LYS A 470 -17.17 24.51 -14.91
CA LYS A 470 -17.98 25.64 -15.37
C LYS A 470 -18.57 25.39 -16.76
N THR A 471 -17.79 24.81 -17.66
CA THR A 471 -18.23 24.49 -19.03
C THR A 471 -19.16 23.28 -19.06
N GLU A 472 -18.81 22.19 -18.37
CA GLU A 472 -19.61 20.95 -18.31
C GLU A 472 -21.00 21.18 -17.71
N GLU A 473 -21.07 21.94 -16.62
CA GLU A 473 -22.29 22.20 -15.86
C GLU A 473 -23.00 23.49 -16.30
N ASN A 474 -22.51 24.14 -17.37
CA ASN A 474 -23.07 25.37 -17.93
C ASN A 474 -23.26 26.48 -16.88
N MET A 475 -22.30 26.61 -15.95
CA MET A 475 -22.36 27.56 -14.84
C MET A 475 -22.19 28.99 -15.34
N GLN A 476 -22.97 29.92 -14.78
CA GLN A 476 -23.04 31.31 -15.22
C GLN A 476 -22.36 32.23 -14.20
N GLY A 477 -21.65 33.25 -14.68
CA GLY A 477 -20.98 34.23 -13.81
C GLY A 477 -19.60 33.77 -13.35
N ASP A 478 -19.09 34.35 -12.27
CA ASP A 478 -17.83 33.92 -11.66
C ASP A 478 -18.05 32.58 -10.95
N VAL A 479 -17.12 31.62 -11.16
CA VAL A 479 -17.15 30.31 -10.52
C VAL A 479 -15.93 30.22 -9.62
N GLU A 480 -16.17 29.91 -8.36
CA GLU A 480 -15.10 29.78 -7.37
C GLU A 480 -15.20 28.46 -6.62
N LEU A 481 -14.03 27.94 -6.24
CA LEU A 481 -13.92 26.85 -5.28
C LEU A 481 -14.26 27.38 -3.89
N VAL A 482 -15.27 26.81 -3.25
CA VAL A 482 -15.75 27.29 -1.96
C VAL A 482 -15.35 26.35 -0.82
N CYS A 483 -15.31 25.03 -1.02
CA CYS A 483 -14.80 24.09 -0.03
C CYS A 483 -14.39 22.72 -0.57
N PHE A 484 -13.87 21.91 0.36
CA PHE A 484 -13.84 20.46 0.25
C PHE A 484 -14.82 19.84 1.26
N SER A 485 -15.49 18.77 0.86
CA SER A 485 -16.39 17.99 1.71
C SER A 485 -15.88 16.56 1.89
N PHE A 486 -16.16 16.00 3.07
CA PHE A 486 -15.82 14.64 3.46
C PHE A 486 -17.05 13.97 4.06
N GLU A 487 -17.84 13.34 3.20
CA GLU A 487 -18.90 12.44 3.67
C GLU A 487 -18.49 10.96 3.54
N ASN A 488 -17.61 10.62 2.58
CA ASN A 488 -17.03 9.28 2.34
C ASN A 488 -15.78 9.30 1.42
N GLU A 489 -15.62 10.36 0.63
CA GLU A 489 -14.48 10.62 -0.26
C GLU A 489 -14.19 12.13 -0.28
N LEU A 490 -12.98 12.53 -0.66
CA LEU A 490 -12.65 13.95 -0.88
C LEU A 490 -13.50 14.48 -2.05
N LYS A 491 -14.33 15.49 -1.79
CA LYS A 491 -15.13 16.18 -2.82
C LYS A 491 -14.76 17.65 -2.88
N MET A 492 -14.69 18.20 -4.08
CA MET A 492 -14.51 19.64 -4.32
C MET A 492 -15.88 20.28 -4.62
N VAL A 493 -16.20 21.41 -3.99
CA VAL A 493 -17.48 22.11 -4.16
C VAL A 493 -17.28 23.46 -4.83
N LEU A 494 -17.91 23.65 -5.99
CA LEU A 494 -17.88 24.91 -6.74
C LEU A 494 -19.17 25.70 -6.53
N ARG A 495 -19.07 27.04 -6.52
CA ARG A 495 -20.22 27.97 -6.49
C ARG A 495 -20.16 28.92 -7.68
N SER A 496 -21.33 29.25 -8.24
CA SER A 496 -21.48 30.36 -9.19
C SER A 496 -22.42 31.44 -8.68
N ASP A 497 -22.43 32.61 -9.33
CA ASP A 497 -23.29 33.77 -9.03
C ASP A 497 -24.80 33.44 -9.02
N LYS A 498 -25.20 32.34 -9.65
CA LYS A 498 -26.56 31.78 -9.61
C LYS A 498 -26.45 30.43 -8.91
N GLU A 499 -27.08 30.30 -7.75
CA GLU A 499 -26.93 29.17 -6.81
C GLU A 499 -27.04 27.79 -7.48
N TYR A 500 -25.89 27.17 -7.70
CA TYR A 500 -25.71 25.75 -7.92
C TYR A 500 -24.39 25.37 -7.28
N PHE A 501 -24.43 24.33 -6.45
CA PHE A 501 -23.24 23.67 -5.93
C PHE A 501 -22.98 22.43 -6.78
N VAL A 502 -21.75 22.31 -7.27
CA VAL A 502 -21.31 21.12 -8.01
C VAL A 502 -20.30 20.39 -7.14
N ASP A 503 -20.63 19.17 -6.76
CA ASP A 503 -19.73 18.24 -6.11
C ASP A 503 -18.88 17.53 -7.15
N ILE A 504 -17.56 17.56 -6.99
CA ILE A 504 -16.62 16.88 -7.89
C ILE A 504 -15.86 15.85 -7.05
N PRO A 505 -16.06 14.55 -7.29
CA PRO A 505 -15.47 13.48 -6.49
C PRO A 505 -13.96 13.34 -6.71
N ARG A 506 -13.27 12.72 -5.75
CA ARG A 506 -11.81 12.55 -5.75
C ARG A 506 -11.28 12.00 -7.07
N VAL A 507 -11.92 10.95 -7.58
CA VAL A 507 -11.52 10.28 -8.83
C VAL A 507 -11.39 11.25 -10.00
N GLU A 508 -12.19 12.32 -10.02
CA GLU A 508 -12.14 13.32 -11.09
C GLU A 508 -11.06 14.40 -10.88
N ILE A 509 -10.66 14.64 -9.62
CA ILE A 509 -9.68 15.69 -9.27
C ILE A 509 -8.26 15.14 -9.04
N GLU A 510 -8.11 13.82 -8.84
CA GLU A 510 -6.88 13.17 -8.39
C GLU A 510 -5.66 13.46 -9.28
N LYS A 511 -5.85 13.54 -10.60
CA LYS A 511 -4.78 13.87 -11.56
C LYS A 511 -4.24 15.31 -11.47
N TYR A 512 -4.91 16.17 -10.70
CA TYR A 512 -4.55 17.57 -10.49
C TYR A 512 -3.99 17.81 -9.08
N LEU A 513 -3.98 16.78 -8.23
CA LEU A 513 -3.41 16.84 -6.88
C LEU A 513 -1.90 16.61 -6.95
N ASP A 514 -1.14 17.38 -6.15
CA ASP A 514 0.28 17.06 -5.92
C ASP A 514 0.33 15.64 -5.35
N LEU A 515 1.10 14.71 -5.93
CA LEU A 515 1.14 13.32 -5.44
C LEU A 515 1.84 13.22 -4.08
N THR A 516 2.79 14.10 -3.78
CA THR A 516 3.47 14.23 -2.48
C THR A 516 2.61 14.97 -1.47
N GLY A 517 1.93 16.04 -1.89
CA GLY A 517 0.90 16.70 -1.08
C GLY A 517 -0.31 15.79 -0.83
N GLY A 518 -0.67 14.99 -1.82
CA GLY A 518 -1.72 13.98 -1.82
C GLY A 518 -1.37 12.80 -0.91
N GLU A 519 -0.10 12.40 -0.82
CA GLU A 519 0.42 11.46 0.19
C GLU A 519 0.38 12.08 1.60
N PHE A 520 0.73 13.36 1.75
CA PHE A 520 0.53 14.10 3.01
C PHE A 520 -0.97 14.17 3.38
N PHE A 521 -1.87 14.36 2.41
CA PHE A 521 -3.31 14.27 2.61
C PHE A 521 -3.80 12.85 2.88
N LYS A 522 -3.18 11.82 2.28
CA LYS A 522 -3.40 10.43 2.67
C LYS A 522 -3.02 10.23 4.13
N SER A 523 -1.92 10.82 4.62
CA SER A 523 -1.54 10.71 6.04
C SER A 523 -2.42 11.53 6.99
N LEU A 524 -2.91 12.71 6.58
CA LEU A 524 -3.72 13.61 7.42
C LEU A 524 -5.20 13.19 7.50
N LEU A 525 -5.75 12.71 6.38
CA LEU A 525 -7.15 12.27 6.28
C LEU A 525 -7.33 10.78 6.61
N ALA A 526 -6.23 10.05 6.79
CA ALA A 526 -6.25 8.67 7.22
C ALA A 526 -5.71 8.51 8.64
N PRO A 527 -6.51 8.79 9.67
CA PRO A 527 -6.67 7.75 10.65
C PRO A 527 -7.52 6.65 9.98
N LYS A 528 -6.87 5.68 9.31
CA LYS A 528 -7.39 4.31 9.08
C LYS A 528 -8.27 3.94 7.85
N ILE A 529 -8.04 4.40 6.60
CA ILE A 529 -8.85 3.90 5.45
C ILE A 529 -8.06 3.55 4.15
N ASN A 530 -6.73 3.41 4.12
CA ASN A 530 -6.08 2.80 2.95
C ASN A 530 -4.82 2.01 3.32
N LYS A 531 -4.98 0.69 3.45
CA LYS A 531 -4.30 -0.22 2.54
C LYS A 531 -5.36 -0.70 1.54
#